data_AF-A0A7D5TIR9-F1
#
_entry.id   AF-A0A7D5TIR9-F1
#
_cell.length_a   1.000
_cell.length_b   1.000
_cell.length_c   1.000
_cell.angle_alpha   90.00
_cell.angle_beta   90.00
_cell.angle_gamma   90.00
#
_symmetry.space_group_name_H-M   'P 1'
#
loop_
_entity.id
_entity.type
_entity.pdbx_description
1 polymer ?
#
loop_
_entity_poly.entity_id
_entity_poly.type
_entity_poly.pdbx_seq_one_letter_code
_entity_poly.pdbx_strand_id
1 'polypeptide(L)'
;MADDGGSLVSLADEVSALLNGVAGWLLVWLGLTGVAVVAARAAGGTLFSLPPALVVLALSVVAVVAGVAVNPRFERSYARSRFGRVPAVERRTVRPSEAVDEPCVVCGETVDRGLCRRYREEFVVAGLALTATDGEENYYCLDCAATELGIDTDPVDESTADRETDGERLAESE
;
A
#
# COMPACT_ATOMS: atom_id res chain seq x y z
N MET A 1 15.68 -0.76 26.30
CA MET A 1 14.33 -0.88 26.88
C MET A 1 13.29 0.04 26.20
N ALA A 2 13.62 0.70 25.08
CA ALA A 2 12.67 1.51 24.30
C ALA A 2 12.04 0.75 23.10
N ASP A 3 12.54 -0.45 22.78
CA ASP A 3 12.08 -1.24 21.61
C ASP A 3 10.73 -1.95 21.80
N ASP A 4 10.36 -2.31 23.04
CA ASP A 4 9.14 -3.09 23.28
C ASP A 4 7.86 -2.28 22.96
N GLY A 5 7.88 -0.96 23.19
CA GLY A 5 6.74 -0.10 22.92
C GLY A 5 6.46 0.08 21.43
N GLY A 6 7.51 0.21 20.60
CA GLY A 6 7.37 0.35 19.14
C GLY A 6 6.85 -0.92 18.48
N SER A 7 7.32 -2.09 18.93
CA SER A 7 6.85 -3.38 18.42
C SER A 7 5.36 -3.63 18.71
N LEU A 8 4.89 -3.29 19.92
CA LEU A 8 3.48 -3.45 20.29
C LEU A 8 2.54 -2.55 19.50
N VAL A 9 2.96 -1.31 19.19
CA VAL A 9 2.18 -0.39 18.34
C VAL A 9 2.10 -0.91 16.91
N SER A 10 3.22 -1.37 16.34
CA SER A 10 3.24 -1.95 14.99
C SER A 10 2.34 -3.19 14.87
N LEU A 11 2.35 -4.06 15.88
CA LEU A 11 1.48 -5.23 15.92
C LEU A 11 0.00 -4.84 16.04
N ALA A 12 -0.32 -3.83 16.84
CA ALA A 12 -1.69 -3.34 16.98
C ALA A 12 -2.21 -2.72 15.68
N ASP A 13 -1.38 -1.96 14.96
CA ASP A 13 -1.72 -1.40 13.66
C ASP A 13 -1.98 -2.49 12.61
N GLU A 14 -1.15 -3.52 12.57
CA GLU A 14 -1.30 -4.64 11.65
C GLU A 14 -2.56 -5.47 11.95
N VAL A 15 -2.83 -5.75 13.23
CA VAL A 15 -4.07 -6.43 13.65
C VAL A 15 -5.30 -5.57 13.34
N SER A 16 -5.24 -4.26 13.55
CA SER A 16 -6.34 -3.34 13.26
C SER A 16 -6.62 -3.30 11.75
N ALA A 17 -5.59 -3.26 10.91
CA ALA A 17 -5.73 -3.34 9.45
C ALA A 17 -6.38 -4.66 9.01
N LEU A 18 -5.96 -5.80 9.58
CA LEU A 18 -6.56 -7.10 9.29
C LEU A 18 -8.04 -7.16 9.71
N LEU A 19 -8.36 -6.70 10.92
CA LEU A 19 -9.73 -6.68 11.44
C LEU A 19 -10.63 -5.76 10.63
N ASN A 20 -10.16 -4.59 10.22
CA ASN A 20 -10.89 -3.69 9.33
C ASN A 20 -11.11 -4.29 7.95
N GLY A 21 -10.13 -5.02 7.42
CA GLY A 21 -10.29 -5.82 6.21
C GLY A 21 -11.40 -6.86 6.33
N VAL A 22 -11.36 -7.67 7.40
CA VAL A 22 -12.38 -8.71 7.66
C VAL A 22 -13.76 -8.07 7.87
N ALA A 23 -13.87 -7.04 8.69
CA ALA A 23 -15.12 -6.31 8.94
C ALA A 23 -15.69 -5.72 7.65
N GLY A 24 -14.83 -5.13 6.80
CA GLY A 24 -15.22 -4.60 5.49
C GLY A 24 -15.82 -5.69 4.58
N TRP A 25 -15.17 -6.84 4.48
CA TRP A 25 -15.69 -7.97 3.70
C TRP A 25 -16.99 -8.56 4.25
N LEU A 26 -17.13 -8.66 5.58
CA LEU A 26 -18.37 -9.11 6.22
C LEU A 26 -19.54 -8.17 5.93
N LEU A 27 -19.31 -6.86 5.96
CA LEU A 27 -20.31 -5.86 5.63
C LEU A 27 -20.75 -5.91 4.15
N VAL A 28 -19.79 -6.11 3.22
CA VAL A 28 -20.10 -6.33 1.80
C VAL A 28 -20.93 -7.59 1.61
N TRP A 29 -20.55 -8.71 2.23
CA TRP A 29 -21.32 -9.95 2.19
C TRP A 29 -22.73 -9.76 2.74
N LEU A 30 -22.85 -9.12 3.91
CA LEU A 30 -24.15 -8.82 4.53
C LEU A 30 -25.04 -8.01 3.59
N GLY A 31 -24.49 -6.95 2.97
CA GLY A 31 -25.22 -6.16 2.00
C GLY A 31 -25.66 -6.95 0.76
N LEU A 32 -24.77 -7.77 0.18
CA LEU A 32 -25.11 -8.64 -0.95
C LEU A 32 -26.19 -9.67 -0.61
N THR A 33 -26.13 -10.27 0.58
CA THR A 33 -27.19 -11.20 1.03
C THR A 33 -28.53 -10.51 1.19
N GLY A 34 -28.56 -9.28 1.71
CA GLY A 34 -29.80 -8.50 1.83
C GLY A 34 -30.42 -8.18 0.47
N VAL A 35 -29.60 -7.77 -0.52
CA VAL A 35 -30.05 -7.58 -1.92
C VAL A 35 -30.59 -8.88 -2.51
N ALA A 36 -29.87 -10.00 -2.33
CA ALA A 36 -30.28 -11.30 -2.84
C ALA A 36 -31.62 -11.77 -2.25
N VAL A 37 -31.84 -11.56 -0.95
CA VAL A 37 -33.12 -11.88 -0.29
C VAL A 37 -34.25 -11.06 -0.87
N VAL A 38 -34.07 -9.75 -1.08
CA VAL A 38 -35.10 -8.89 -1.69
C VAL A 38 -35.40 -9.33 -3.11
N ALA A 39 -34.38 -9.64 -3.91
CA ALA A 39 -34.54 -10.12 -5.28
C ALA A 39 -35.28 -11.47 -5.35
N ALA A 40 -34.92 -12.43 -4.49
CA ALA A 40 -35.58 -13.73 -4.42
C ALA A 40 -37.05 -13.61 -4.02
N ARG A 41 -37.38 -12.73 -3.06
CA ARG A 41 -38.76 -12.45 -2.64
C ARG A 41 -39.58 -11.80 -3.75
N ALA A 42 -38.96 -10.88 -4.51
CA ALA A 42 -39.58 -10.25 -5.67
C ALA A 42 -39.88 -11.27 -6.78
N ALA A 43 -38.91 -12.14 -7.11
CA ALA A 43 -39.09 -13.19 -8.12
C ALA A 43 -40.14 -14.24 -7.70
N GLY A 44 -40.20 -14.56 -6.41
CA GLY A 44 -41.16 -15.51 -5.86
C GLY A 44 -42.58 -14.95 -5.67
N GLY A 45 -42.84 -13.68 -6.05
CA GLY A 45 -44.15 -13.05 -5.85
C GLY A 45 -44.58 -12.88 -4.39
N THR A 46 -43.64 -13.02 -3.45
CA THR A 46 -43.88 -13.01 -1.99
C THR A 46 -43.54 -11.67 -1.35
N LEU A 47 -43.58 -10.58 -2.12
CA LEU A 47 -43.47 -9.22 -1.59
C LEU A 47 -44.77 -8.88 -0.84
N PHE A 48 -44.91 -9.40 0.37
CA PHE A 48 -46.07 -9.16 1.23
C PHE A 48 -46.17 -7.69 1.69
N SER A 49 -45.10 -6.89 1.58
CA SER A 49 -45.14 -5.43 1.81
C SER A 49 -43.92 -4.70 1.22
N LEU A 50 -44.17 -3.55 0.55
CA LEU A 50 -43.13 -2.69 -0.04
C LEU A 50 -42.22 -1.99 1.00
N PRO A 51 -42.72 -1.46 2.14
CA PRO A 51 -41.88 -0.75 3.10
C PRO A 51 -40.69 -1.57 3.67
N PRO A 52 -40.86 -2.81 4.15
CA PRO A 52 -39.72 -3.56 4.69
C PRO A 52 -38.73 -3.97 3.59
N ALA A 53 -39.18 -4.22 2.36
CA ALA A 53 -38.28 -4.51 1.25
C ALA A 53 -37.36 -3.33 0.93
N LEU A 54 -37.89 -2.10 0.94
CA LEU A 54 -37.09 -0.89 0.76
C LEU A 54 -36.12 -0.64 1.91
N VAL A 55 -36.54 -0.89 3.16
CA VAL A 55 -35.66 -0.77 4.33
C VAL A 55 -34.49 -1.76 4.25
N VAL A 56 -34.76 -3.02 3.92
CA VAL A 56 -33.71 -4.04 3.75
C VAL A 56 -32.76 -3.65 2.62
N LEU A 57 -33.29 -3.16 1.49
CA LEU A 57 -32.47 -2.70 0.37
C LEU A 57 -31.59 -1.51 0.77
N ALA A 58 -32.13 -0.51 1.46
CA ALA A 58 -31.38 0.66 1.92
C ALA A 58 -30.27 0.27 2.89
N LEU A 59 -30.57 -0.59 3.88
CA LEU A 59 -29.57 -1.11 4.81
C LEU A 59 -28.49 -1.93 4.09
N SER A 60 -28.88 -2.68 3.05
CA SER A 60 -27.94 -3.45 2.24
C SER A 60 -26.97 -2.55 1.49
N VAL A 61 -27.46 -1.48 0.87
CA VAL A 61 -26.62 -0.48 0.20
C VAL A 61 -25.68 0.19 1.20
N VAL A 62 -26.19 0.60 2.36
CA VAL A 62 -25.36 1.19 3.42
C VAL A 62 -24.28 0.22 3.90
N ALA A 63 -24.61 -1.06 4.08
CA ALA A 63 -23.65 -2.09 4.47
C ALA A 63 -22.55 -2.28 3.42
N VAL A 64 -22.89 -2.31 2.12
CA VAL A 64 -21.88 -2.38 1.06
C VAL A 64 -20.98 -1.15 1.06
N VAL A 65 -21.57 0.06 1.13
CA VAL A 65 -20.80 1.32 1.12
C VAL A 65 -19.88 1.41 2.35
N ALA A 66 -20.40 1.08 3.54
CA ALA A 66 -19.61 1.04 4.76
C ALA A 66 -18.51 -0.03 4.70
N GLY A 67 -18.80 -1.20 4.16
CA GLY A 67 -17.83 -2.28 3.99
C GLY A 67 -16.68 -1.90 3.06
N VAL A 68 -16.98 -1.18 1.97
CA VAL A 68 -15.96 -0.63 1.07
C VAL A 68 -15.18 0.50 1.75
N ALA A 69 -15.83 1.37 2.51
CA ALA A 69 -15.16 2.49 3.18
C ALA A 69 -14.23 2.06 4.33
N VAL A 70 -14.59 1.00 5.07
CA VAL A 70 -13.80 0.49 6.20
C VAL A 70 -12.66 -0.43 5.74
N ASN A 71 -12.75 -1.00 4.55
CA ASN A 71 -11.74 -1.93 4.07
C ASN A 71 -10.47 -1.17 3.66
N PRO A 72 -9.32 -1.38 4.34
CA PRO A 72 -8.07 -0.65 4.10
C PRO A 72 -7.54 -0.87 2.67
N ARG A 73 -8.02 -1.91 1.97
CA ARG A 73 -7.71 -2.14 0.56
C ARG A 73 -8.11 -0.96 -0.35
N PHE A 74 -9.05 -0.11 0.07
CA PHE A 74 -9.50 1.07 -0.68
C PHE A 74 -8.92 2.40 -0.17
N GLU A 75 -7.88 2.37 0.69
CA GLU A 75 -7.24 3.58 1.26
C GLU A 75 -6.72 4.57 0.21
N ARG A 76 -6.44 4.12 -1.02
CA ARG A 76 -6.17 5.03 -2.15
C ARG A 76 -7.47 5.69 -2.62
N SER A 77 -7.95 6.67 -1.86
CA SER A 77 -9.12 7.46 -2.22
C SER A 77 -8.75 8.49 -3.29
N TYR A 78 -9.29 8.33 -4.49
CA TYR A 78 -9.26 9.37 -5.51
C TYR A 78 -10.39 10.39 -5.27
N ALA A 79 -10.33 11.53 -5.96
CA ALA A 79 -11.45 12.47 -5.97
C ALA A 79 -12.76 11.74 -6.30
N ARG A 80 -13.84 12.02 -5.56
CA ARG A 80 -15.14 11.32 -5.67
C ARG A 80 -15.77 11.42 -7.06
N SER A 81 -15.38 12.44 -7.85
CA SER A 81 -15.78 12.63 -9.24
C SER A 81 -14.96 11.82 -10.24
N ARG A 82 -13.95 11.06 -9.79
CA ARG A 82 -13.07 10.31 -10.68
C ARG A 82 -13.69 8.97 -11.05
N PHE A 83 -13.88 8.79 -12.35
CA PHE A 83 -14.36 7.57 -12.98
C PHE A 83 -13.43 7.20 -14.13
N GLY A 84 -13.21 5.91 -14.34
CA GLY A 84 -12.44 5.38 -15.47
C GLY A 84 -11.07 4.82 -15.08
N ARG A 85 -10.23 4.56 -16.10
CA ARG A 85 -8.87 4.05 -15.90
C ARG A 85 -7.93 5.18 -15.50
N VAL A 86 -7.16 4.94 -14.46
CA VAL A 86 -6.22 5.90 -13.89
C VAL A 86 -4.85 5.24 -13.82
N PRO A 87 -3.80 5.87 -14.37
CA PRO A 87 -2.44 5.40 -14.12
C PRO A 87 -2.09 5.69 -12.66
N ALA A 88 -1.68 4.65 -11.95
CA ALA A 88 -1.13 4.72 -10.61
C ALA A 88 0.33 4.28 -10.66
N VAL A 89 1.18 4.99 -9.93
CA VAL A 89 2.60 4.69 -9.82
C VAL A 89 2.88 4.26 -8.40
N GLU A 90 3.41 3.05 -8.25
CA GLU A 90 3.88 2.55 -6.98
C GLU A 90 5.40 2.61 -6.95
N ARG A 91 5.94 3.10 -5.84
CA ARG A 91 7.38 3.23 -5.60
C ARG A 91 7.74 2.31 -4.46
N ARG A 92 8.71 1.43 -4.69
CA ARG A 92 9.23 0.50 -3.69
C ARG A 92 10.75 0.59 -3.69
N THR A 93 11.36 0.58 -2.51
CA THR A 93 12.82 0.48 -2.37
C THR A 93 13.28 -0.95 -2.66
N VAL A 94 14.27 -1.10 -3.54
CA VAL A 94 14.97 -2.36 -3.80
C VAL A 94 16.03 -2.56 -2.72
N ARG A 95 16.01 -3.72 -2.06
CA ARG A 95 16.95 -4.05 -0.98
C ARG A 95 18.10 -4.90 -1.53
N PRO A 96 19.32 -4.81 -0.97
CA PRO A 96 20.47 -5.65 -1.37
C PRO A 96 20.24 -7.16 -1.34
N SER A 97 19.26 -7.63 -0.56
CA SER A 97 18.89 -9.05 -0.48
C SER A 97 17.99 -9.52 -1.62
N GLU A 98 17.40 -8.59 -2.37
CA GLU A 98 16.50 -8.86 -3.50
C GLU A 98 17.36 -8.87 -4.76
N ALA A 99 17.70 -10.05 -5.26
CA ALA A 99 18.45 -10.17 -6.51
C ALA A 99 17.55 -9.70 -7.66
N VAL A 100 17.89 -8.56 -8.27
CA VAL A 100 17.22 -8.00 -9.44
C VAL A 100 18.10 -8.27 -10.66
N ASP A 101 17.56 -8.97 -11.65
CA ASP A 101 18.28 -9.31 -12.88
C ASP A 101 18.22 -8.15 -13.90
N GLU A 102 17.23 -7.26 -13.78
CA GLU A 102 17.05 -6.11 -14.64
C GLU A 102 18.05 -4.97 -14.34
N PRO A 103 18.74 -4.42 -15.36
CA PRO A 103 19.64 -3.28 -15.18
C PRO A 103 18.88 -1.98 -14.96
N CYS A 104 19.58 -0.98 -14.43
CA CYS A 104 19.07 0.38 -14.25
C CYS A 104 18.61 0.95 -15.59
N VAL A 105 17.37 1.44 -15.67
CA VAL A 105 16.79 1.97 -16.92
C VAL A 105 17.45 3.26 -17.42
N VAL A 106 18.26 3.92 -16.58
CA VAL A 106 18.95 5.18 -16.89
C VAL A 106 20.42 4.94 -17.28
N CYS A 107 21.20 4.27 -16.42
CA CYS A 107 22.64 4.06 -16.64
C CYS A 107 23.01 2.66 -17.17
N GLY A 108 22.10 1.69 -17.08
CA GLY A 108 22.35 0.31 -17.51
C GLY A 108 23.15 -0.55 -16.52
N GLU A 109 23.52 -0.01 -15.36
CA GLU A 109 24.26 -0.74 -14.32
C GLU A 109 23.36 -1.73 -13.55
N THR A 110 23.97 -2.73 -12.92
CA THR A 110 23.26 -3.69 -12.06
C THR A 110 22.66 -2.98 -10.85
N VAL A 111 21.42 -3.35 -10.48
CA VAL A 111 20.70 -2.71 -9.38
C VAL A 111 20.73 -3.60 -8.14
N ASP A 112 21.76 -3.42 -7.31
CA ASP A 112 21.83 -4.10 -5.99
C ASP A 112 20.96 -3.38 -4.94
N ARG A 113 20.90 -2.05 -5.02
CA ARG A 113 20.13 -1.19 -4.12
C ARG A 113 19.59 -0.02 -4.92
N GLY A 114 18.34 0.38 -4.66
CA GLY A 114 17.70 1.32 -5.56
C GLY A 114 16.21 1.54 -5.34
N LEU A 115 15.56 1.99 -6.40
CA LEU A 115 14.12 2.23 -6.46
C LEU A 115 13.52 1.37 -7.59
N CYS A 116 12.47 0.64 -7.29
CA CYS A 116 11.59 0.03 -8.27
C CYS A 116 10.33 0.89 -8.42
N ARG A 117 10.01 1.21 -9.67
CA ARG A 117 8.82 1.94 -10.05
C ARG A 117 7.90 1.02 -10.84
N ARG A 118 6.77 0.68 -10.24
CA ARG A 118 5.75 -0.18 -10.85
C ARG A 118 4.62 0.67 -11.38
N TYR A 119 4.38 0.58 -12.69
CA TYR A 119 3.23 1.22 -13.33
C TYR A 119 2.04 0.28 -13.25
N ARG A 120 0.91 0.76 -12.73
CA ARG A 120 -0.33 -0.04 -12.68
C ARG A 120 -1.50 0.78 -13.16
N GLU A 121 -2.39 0.15 -13.91
CA GLU A 121 -3.66 0.77 -14.30
C GLU A 121 -4.73 0.40 -13.27
N GLU A 122 -5.35 1.40 -12.67
CA GLU A 122 -6.45 1.20 -11.73
C GLU A 122 -7.77 1.59 -12.38
N PHE A 123 -8.80 0.75 -12.24
CA PHE A 123 -10.17 1.11 -12.62
C PHE A 123 -10.88 1.73 -11.44
N VAL A 124 -11.20 3.02 -11.55
CA VAL A 124 -11.77 3.83 -10.48
C VAL A 124 -13.24 4.12 -10.76
N VAL A 125 -14.10 3.94 -9.75
CA VAL A 125 -15.52 4.29 -9.80
C VAL A 125 -15.86 5.12 -8.57
N ALA A 126 -16.38 6.32 -8.77
CA ALA A 126 -16.73 7.25 -7.69
C ALA A 126 -15.57 7.51 -6.70
N GLY A 127 -14.33 7.51 -7.20
CA GLY A 127 -13.13 7.68 -6.38
C GLY A 127 -12.57 6.40 -5.74
N LEU A 128 -13.21 5.24 -5.93
CA LEU A 128 -12.78 3.95 -5.38
C LEU A 128 -12.11 3.09 -6.47
N ALA A 129 -10.86 2.67 -6.23
CA ALA A 129 -10.16 1.73 -7.10
C ALA A 129 -10.71 0.31 -6.91
N LEU A 130 -11.35 -0.25 -7.94
CA LEU A 130 -11.99 -1.57 -7.87
C LEU A 130 -11.05 -2.71 -8.29
N THR A 131 -10.19 -2.45 -9.27
CA THR A 131 -9.20 -3.40 -9.76
C THR A 131 -7.93 -2.67 -10.14
N ALA A 132 -6.80 -3.35 -10.01
CA ALA A 132 -5.51 -2.92 -10.52
C ALA A 132 -5.02 -3.97 -11.51
N THR A 133 -4.50 -3.53 -12.64
CA THR A 133 -3.74 -4.38 -13.56
C THR A 133 -2.28 -4.02 -13.41
N ASP A 134 -1.48 -5.05 -13.18
CA ASP A 134 -0.03 -4.92 -13.09
C ASP A 134 0.52 -4.57 -14.47
N GLY A 135 1.33 -3.51 -14.51
CA GLY A 135 2.10 -3.11 -15.68
C GLY A 135 3.58 -3.38 -15.48
N GLU A 136 4.39 -2.70 -16.30
CA GLU A 136 5.83 -2.85 -16.32
C GLU A 136 6.51 -2.28 -15.07
N GLU A 137 7.65 -2.85 -14.71
CA GLU A 137 8.50 -2.47 -13.58
C GLU A 137 9.81 -1.89 -14.11
N ASN A 138 10.15 -0.68 -13.64
CA ASN A 138 11.40 -0.03 -13.97
C ASN A 138 12.30 0.03 -12.73
N TYR A 139 13.54 -0.40 -12.87
CA TYR A 139 14.54 -0.39 -11.81
C TYR A 139 15.53 0.75 -12.01
N TYR A 140 15.87 1.41 -10.90
CA TYR A 140 16.79 2.55 -10.85
C TYR A 140 17.84 2.27 -9.77
N CYS A 141 19.13 2.45 -10.08
CA CYS A 141 20.19 2.46 -9.08
C CYS A 141 19.99 3.65 -8.10
N LEU A 142 20.66 3.61 -6.95
CA LEU A 142 20.51 4.67 -5.95
C LEU A 142 20.81 6.07 -6.48
N ASP A 143 21.86 6.23 -7.27
CA ASP A 143 22.28 7.56 -7.76
C ASP A 143 21.25 8.15 -8.73
N CYS A 144 20.74 7.31 -9.64
CA CYS A 144 19.69 7.71 -10.58
C CYS A 144 18.35 7.97 -9.84
N ALA A 145 18.02 7.15 -8.84
CA ALA A 145 16.82 7.31 -8.03
C ALA A 145 16.87 8.60 -7.19
N ALA A 146 18.02 8.91 -6.58
CA ALA A 146 18.22 10.13 -5.81
C ALA A 146 18.04 11.39 -6.69
N THR A 147 18.63 11.36 -7.88
CA THR A 147 18.48 12.43 -8.88
C THR A 147 17.01 12.62 -9.29
N GLU A 148 16.27 11.53 -9.56
CA GLU A 148 14.85 11.61 -9.94
C GLU A 148 13.95 12.09 -8.78
N LEU A 149 14.34 11.82 -7.54
CA LEU A 149 13.65 12.30 -6.34
C LEU A 149 14.06 13.73 -5.94
N GLY A 150 15.04 14.33 -6.62
CA GLY A 150 15.59 15.64 -6.28
C GLY A 150 16.34 15.63 -4.94
N ILE A 151 16.90 14.49 -4.56
CA ILE A 151 17.75 14.32 -3.38
C ILE A 151 19.19 14.48 -3.86
N ASP A 152 19.87 15.54 -3.41
CA ASP A 152 21.31 15.69 -3.61
C ASP A 152 22.03 14.64 -2.76
N THR A 153 22.44 13.53 -3.40
CA THR A 153 23.38 12.59 -2.80
C THR A 153 24.78 13.15 -2.98
N ASP A 154 25.24 13.95 -2.01
CA ASP A 154 26.67 14.11 -1.82
C ASP A 154 27.25 12.72 -1.54
N PRO A 155 28.32 12.29 -2.25
CA PRO A 155 28.94 11.02 -1.97
C PRO A 155 29.45 11.02 -0.52
N VAL A 156 28.87 10.16 0.31
CA VAL A 156 29.38 9.91 1.66
C VAL A 156 30.73 9.22 1.48
N ASP A 157 31.81 9.98 1.63
CA ASP A 157 33.17 9.47 1.57
C ASP A 157 33.42 8.54 2.76
N GLU A 158 33.37 7.24 2.49
CA GLU A 158 33.64 6.14 3.44
C GLU A 158 35.16 6.03 3.76
N SER A 159 35.87 7.15 3.87
CA SER A 159 37.34 7.20 4.06
C SER A 159 37.82 7.61 5.46
N THR A 160 36.93 7.76 6.45
CA THR A 160 37.31 8.05 7.85
C THR A 160 37.06 6.87 8.79
N ALA A 161 37.68 5.74 8.47
CA ALA A 161 37.89 4.64 9.41
C ALA A 161 39.29 4.06 9.20
N ASP A 162 40.34 4.89 9.36
CA ASP A 162 41.73 4.46 9.62
C ASP A 162 42.62 5.70 9.77
N ARG A 163 42.79 6.20 11.01
CA ARG A 163 43.96 6.96 11.54
C ARG A 163 43.62 7.64 12.88
N GLU A 164 43.45 6.86 13.95
CA GLU A 164 43.66 7.42 15.30
C GLU A 164 43.91 6.33 16.37
N THR A 165 44.99 5.55 16.21
CA THR A 165 45.62 4.84 17.35
C THR A 165 47.05 4.46 17.00
N ASP A 166 47.95 5.44 16.90
CA ASP A 166 49.39 5.22 17.09
C ASP A 166 50.05 6.53 17.49
N GLY A 167 50.17 6.79 18.79
CA GLY A 167 50.69 8.08 19.27
C GLY A 167 50.86 8.29 20.76
N GLU A 168 50.47 7.36 21.63
CA GLU A 168 50.51 7.62 23.09
C GLU A 168 51.10 6.45 23.89
N ARG A 169 52.38 6.14 23.63
CA ARG A 169 53.23 5.30 24.50
C ARG A 169 54.70 5.75 24.51
N LEU A 170 54.96 7.03 24.78
CA LEU A 170 56.29 7.51 25.19
C LEU A 170 56.15 8.68 26.18
N ALA A 171 55.83 8.39 27.44
CA ALA A 171 56.17 9.24 28.59
C ALA A 171 55.77 8.54 29.91
N GLU A 172 56.54 7.54 30.33
CA GLU A 172 56.62 7.22 31.77
C GLU A 172 57.97 6.56 32.03
N SER A 173 58.98 7.41 32.15
CA SER A 173 60.26 7.09 32.77
C SER A 173 60.78 8.37 33.39
N GLU A 174 60.42 8.61 34.65
CA GLU A 174 61.21 9.32 35.66
C GLU A 174 60.62 9.06 37.06
#